data_AF-B3F956-F1
#
_entry.id   AF-B3F956-F1
#
_cell.length_a   1.000
_cell.length_b   1.000
_cell.length_c   1.000
_cell.angle_alpha   90.00
_cell.angle_beta   90.00
_cell.angle_gamma   90.00
#
_symmetry.space_group_name_H-M   'P 1'
#
loop_
_entity.id
_entity.type
_entity.pdbx_description
1 polymer ?
#
loop_
_entity_poly.entity_id
_entity_poly.type
_entity_poly.pdbx_seq_one_letter_code
_entity_poly.pdbx_strand_id
1 'polypeptide(L)'
;PVNRGLNCIKGYFNAKIMYSADRLTTPLLRMDANGKFDKKGKFAPVTWERAFDEMELNIRKALKASGPEGVVVFASGQYTIMEGYAAQKMMKGGFRSNAIDPNARHCMASAVVDFYQTFGIDEPSGCYDDIELTDTVVSWGSNMAEMHPILWSRVTDRKLSDPDRVRVINMSTYRHRTSDLADIEIIFTPNTDLAMWNYIAREIVYNNPDAIDWDFLKKNIIFAASPVNMGYGMRRAGEKSVLPVREDGSAGKYTAKEMETINHEMVHKVSADEAPALAAYGYKEGDDMVNKPAGLKHWEISFEEYKKFLEPHTLEYVAKISKGDPDEDIK
;
A
#
# COMPACT_ATOMS: atom_id res chain seq x y z
N PRO A 1 4.99 4.03 -27.87
CA PRO A 1 6.18 3.52 -27.13
C PRO A 1 5.85 2.32 -26.23
N VAL A 2 4.93 2.48 -25.27
CA VAL A 2 4.63 1.48 -24.22
C VAL A 2 4.27 0.10 -24.76
N ASN A 3 3.34 0.02 -25.71
CA ASN A 3 2.69 -1.25 -26.10
C ASN A 3 2.98 -1.71 -27.54
N ARG A 4 3.64 -0.88 -28.35
CA ARG A 4 4.03 -1.19 -29.75
C ARG A 4 2.92 -1.84 -30.60
N GLY A 5 1.66 -1.43 -30.38
CA GLY A 5 0.48 -1.93 -31.10
C GLY A 5 -0.29 -3.07 -30.40
N LEU A 6 0.23 -3.62 -29.31
CA LEU A 6 -0.43 -4.70 -28.55
C LEU A 6 -1.46 -4.16 -27.54
N ASN A 7 -2.47 -4.97 -27.26
CA ASN A 7 -3.42 -4.78 -26.17
C ASN A 7 -3.63 -6.09 -25.40
N CYS A 8 -4.08 -5.99 -24.16
CA CYS A 8 -4.65 -7.13 -23.46
C CYS A 8 -6.16 -7.23 -23.74
N ILE A 9 -6.80 -8.30 -23.26
CA ILE A 9 -8.23 -8.54 -23.49
C ILE A 9 -9.12 -7.34 -23.07
N LYS A 10 -8.78 -6.70 -21.95
CA LYS A 10 -9.50 -5.52 -21.45
C LYS A 10 -9.41 -4.34 -22.43
N GLY A 11 -8.22 -4.13 -23.00
CA GLY A 11 -7.97 -3.07 -24.00
C GLY A 11 -8.73 -3.32 -25.31
N TYR A 12 -8.74 -4.56 -25.81
CA TYR A 12 -9.47 -4.91 -27.03
C TYR A 12 -10.99 -4.70 -26.93
N PHE A 13 -11.58 -4.90 -25.74
CA PHE A 13 -13.00 -4.68 -25.50
C PHE A 13 -13.35 -3.29 -24.95
N ASN A 14 -12.38 -2.37 -24.86
CA ASN A 14 -12.59 -1.05 -24.27
C ASN A 14 -13.72 -0.26 -24.95
N ALA A 15 -13.90 -0.43 -26.26
CA ALA A 15 -14.98 0.23 -27.00
C ALA A 15 -16.40 -0.12 -26.47
N LYS A 16 -16.58 -1.22 -25.72
CA LYS A 16 -17.89 -1.67 -25.23
C LYS A 16 -18.31 -1.07 -23.89
N ILE A 17 -17.38 -0.61 -23.05
CA ILE A 17 -17.69 -0.12 -21.68
C ILE A 17 -18.59 1.13 -21.71
N MET A 18 -18.55 1.84 -22.84
CA MET A 18 -19.46 2.85 -23.39
C MET A 18 -20.97 2.59 -23.26
N TYR A 19 -21.36 1.35 -23.53
CA TYR A 19 -22.68 1.09 -24.13
C TYR A 19 -23.52 0.09 -23.34
N SER A 20 -23.30 0.01 -22.03
CA SER A 20 -24.17 -0.79 -21.16
C SER A 20 -25.62 -0.28 -21.21
N ALA A 21 -26.57 -1.22 -21.22
CA ALA A 21 -28.00 -0.93 -21.28
C ALA A 21 -28.53 -0.19 -20.04
N ASP A 22 -27.81 -0.28 -18.92
CA ASP A 22 -28.15 0.29 -17.62
C ASP A 22 -27.31 1.54 -17.25
N ARG A 23 -26.68 2.19 -18.25
CA ARG A 23 -25.95 3.44 -18.03
C ARG A 23 -26.86 4.47 -17.38
N LEU A 24 -26.41 5.07 -16.28
CA LEU A 24 -27.13 6.15 -15.61
C LEU A 24 -27.24 7.37 -16.55
N THR A 25 -28.46 7.79 -16.87
CA THR A 25 -28.73 8.93 -17.77
C THR A 25 -29.34 10.14 -17.06
N THR A 26 -29.87 9.96 -15.85
CA THR A 26 -30.49 11.03 -15.05
C THR A 26 -30.07 10.90 -13.58
N PRO A 27 -29.97 12.01 -12.83
CA PRO A 27 -29.82 11.97 -11.38
C PRO A 27 -30.94 11.15 -10.72
N LEU A 28 -30.57 10.37 -9.70
CA LEU A 28 -31.51 9.55 -8.93
C LEU A 28 -31.47 9.99 -7.47
N LEU A 29 -32.65 10.31 -6.90
CA LEU A 29 -32.80 10.70 -5.51
C LEU A 29 -33.68 9.69 -4.76
N ARG A 30 -33.33 9.36 -3.51
CA ARG A 30 -34.21 8.55 -2.66
C ARG A 30 -35.36 9.41 -2.15
N MET A 31 -36.59 9.02 -2.45
CA MET A 31 -37.78 9.81 -2.13
C MET A 31 -38.86 9.02 -1.39
N ASP A 32 -39.61 9.73 -0.55
CA ASP A 32 -40.87 9.27 0.04
C ASP A 32 -42.05 9.39 -0.96
N ALA A 33 -43.25 9.04 -0.52
CA ALA A 33 -44.47 9.13 -1.33
C ALA A 33 -44.86 10.57 -1.73
N ASN A 34 -44.32 11.58 -1.05
CA ASN A 34 -44.59 12.99 -1.31
C ASN A 34 -43.50 13.65 -2.18
N GLY A 35 -42.55 12.87 -2.70
CA GLY A 35 -41.44 13.38 -3.50
C GLY A 35 -40.37 14.13 -2.70
N LYS A 36 -40.33 13.97 -1.37
CA LYS A 36 -39.30 14.55 -0.51
C LYS A 36 -38.16 13.56 -0.29
N PHE A 37 -36.95 14.06 -0.06
CA PHE A 37 -35.82 13.21 0.26
C PHE A 37 -36.09 12.37 1.51
N ASP A 38 -35.90 11.05 1.39
CA ASP A 38 -35.96 10.10 2.51
C ASP A 38 -34.85 9.07 2.35
N LYS A 39 -34.04 8.89 3.40
CA LYS A 39 -32.94 7.92 3.42
C LYS A 39 -33.41 6.48 3.18
N LYS A 40 -34.64 6.15 3.59
CA LYS A 40 -35.26 4.83 3.40
C LYS A 40 -36.10 4.74 2.12
N GLY A 41 -36.25 5.84 1.40
CA GLY A 41 -36.98 5.92 0.15
C GLY A 41 -36.33 5.12 -0.99
N LYS A 42 -37.12 4.85 -2.03
CA LYS A 42 -36.64 4.26 -3.29
C LYS A 42 -36.06 5.35 -4.19
N PHE A 43 -35.12 4.98 -5.05
CA PHE A 43 -34.60 5.89 -6.06
C PHE A 43 -35.68 6.25 -7.07
N ALA A 44 -35.79 7.54 -7.38
CA ALA A 44 -36.61 8.06 -8.44
C ALA A 44 -35.86 9.19 -9.17
N PRO A 45 -36.11 9.38 -10.49
CA PRO A 45 -35.40 10.34 -11.30
C PRO A 45 -35.75 11.78 -10.89
N VAL A 46 -34.75 12.66 -10.92
CA VAL A 46 -34.90 14.09 -10.66
C VAL A 46 -34.09 14.92 -11.65
N THR A 47 -34.38 16.21 -11.75
CA THR A 47 -33.54 17.15 -12.52
C THR A 47 -32.19 17.36 -11.83
N TRP A 48 -31.19 17.83 -12.58
CA TRP A 48 -29.91 18.23 -12.01
C TRP A 48 -30.04 19.34 -10.97
N GLU A 49 -30.88 20.34 -11.22
CA GLU A 49 -31.19 21.42 -10.28
C GLU A 49 -31.68 20.86 -8.94
N ARG A 50 -32.68 19.96 -8.98
CA ARG A 50 -33.21 19.34 -7.76
C ARG A 50 -32.17 18.49 -7.02
N ALA A 51 -31.30 17.79 -7.76
CA ALA A 51 -30.21 17.03 -7.16
C ALA A 51 -29.20 17.95 -6.44
N PHE A 52 -28.82 19.06 -7.07
CA PHE A 52 -27.92 20.04 -6.47
C PHE A 52 -28.54 20.78 -5.28
N ASP A 53 -29.83 21.14 -5.33
CA ASP A 53 -30.54 21.74 -4.19
C ASP A 53 -30.47 20.85 -2.95
N GLU A 54 -30.70 19.55 -3.12
CA GLU A 54 -30.65 18.59 -2.02
C GLU A 54 -29.22 18.39 -1.52
N MET A 55 -28.22 18.36 -2.42
CA MET A 55 -26.81 18.34 -2.04
C MET A 55 -26.41 19.59 -1.25
N GLU A 56 -26.80 20.78 -1.70
CA GLU A 56 -26.51 22.05 -1.02
C GLU A 56 -27.11 22.07 0.39
N LEU A 57 -28.40 21.71 0.52
CA LEU A 57 -29.08 21.65 1.82
C LEU A 57 -28.31 20.77 2.82
N ASN A 58 -27.93 19.56 2.40
CA ASN A 58 -27.26 18.60 3.27
C ASN A 58 -25.79 18.98 3.54
N ILE A 59 -25.08 19.53 2.56
CA ILE A 59 -23.72 20.07 2.73
C ILE A 59 -23.73 21.21 3.74
N ARG A 60 -24.63 22.19 3.61
CA ARG A 60 -24.76 23.30 4.58
C ARG A 60 -25.08 22.81 5.98
N LYS A 61 -25.98 21.82 6.10
CA LYS A 61 -26.32 21.19 7.38
C LYS A 61 -25.09 20.54 8.02
N ALA A 62 -24.32 19.76 7.25
CA ALA A 62 -23.12 19.10 7.72
C ALA A 62 -22.04 20.10 8.14
N LEU A 63 -21.78 21.13 7.33
CA LEU A 63 -20.82 22.20 7.63
C LEU A 63 -21.20 22.96 8.91
N LYS A 64 -22.48 23.28 9.11
CA LYS A 64 -22.94 23.96 10.33
C LYS A 64 -22.80 23.09 11.58
N ALA A 65 -23.04 21.79 11.47
CA ALA A 65 -23.02 20.87 12.61
C ALA A 65 -21.62 20.37 12.98
N SER A 66 -20.75 20.14 11.99
CA SER A 66 -19.48 19.42 12.16
C SER A 66 -18.27 20.15 11.58
N GLY A 67 -18.45 21.34 11.02
CA GLY A 67 -17.37 22.10 10.39
C GLY A 67 -16.94 21.53 9.03
N PRO A 68 -15.78 21.99 8.50
CA PRO A 68 -15.26 21.59 7.19
C PRO A 68 -15.14 20.07 6.97
N GLU A 69 -14.73 19.31 7.99
CA GLU A 69 -14.57 17.86 7.92
C GLU A 69 -15.90 17.08 7.92
N GLY A 70 -17.04 17.77 8.10
CA GLY A 70 -18.37 17.18 7.94
C GLY A 70 -18.74 16.82 6.49
N VAL A 71 -17.97 17.33 5.51
CA VAL A 71 -18.11 17.02 4.09
C VAL A 71 -16.86 16.30 3.62
N VAL A 72 -17.04 15.17 2.94
CA VAL A 72 -15.95 14.27 2.53
C VAL A 72 -16.07 13.94 1.05
N VAL A 73 -14.94 13.88 0.34
CA VAL A 73 -14.84 13.38 -1.03
C VAL A 73 -13.96 12.15 -1.06
N PHE A 74 -14.53 11.02 -1.45
CA PHE A 74 -13.74 9.84 -1.80
C PHE A 74 -13.39 9.92 -3.29
N ALA A 75 -12.16 10.31 -3.59
CA ALA A 75 -11.70 10.58 -4.96
C ALA A 75 -11.27 9.29 -5.68
N SER A 76 -10.79 9.41 -6.92
CA SER A 76 -10.36 8.27 -7.71
C SER A 76 -9.06 8.57 -8.47
N GLY A 77 -8.14 7.60 -8.51
CA GLY A 77 -7.00 7.61 -9.42
C GLY A 77 -7.39 7.44 -10.90
N GLN A 78 -8.66 7.17 -11.19
CA GLN A 78 -9.22 7.10 -12.55
C GLN A 78 -9.79 8.44 -13.02
N TYR A 79 -9.69 9.50 -12.20
CA TYR A 79 -9.98 10.85 -12.66
C TYR A 79 -9.00 11.29 -13.73
N THR A 80 -9.46 12.19 -14.60
CA THR A 80 -8.53 13.05 -15.32
C THR A 80 -7.76 13.92 -14.32
N ILE A 81 -6.56 14.37 -14.72
CA ILE A 81 -5.75 15.26 -13.89
C ILE A 81 -6.56 16.51 -13.48
N MET A 82 -7.33 17.07 -14.43
CA MET A 82 -8.12 18.28 -14.22
C MET A 82 -9.26 18.06 -13.22
N GLU A 83 -9.95 16.92 -13.26
CA GLU A 83 -10.99 16.58 -12.27
C GLU A 83 -10.40 16.41 -10.87
N GLY A 84 -9.26 15.71 -10.75
CA GLY A 84 -8.54 15.58 -9.48
C GLY A 84 -8.12 16.93 -8.91
N TYR A 85 -7.56 17.80 -9.74
CA TYR A 85 -7.15 19.15 -9.35
C TYR A 85 -8.36 20.02 -8.94
N ALA A 86 -9.46 19.96 -9.67
CA ALA A 86 -10.68 20.68 -9.33
C ALA A 86 -11.27 20.20 -8.00
N ALA A 87 -11.33 18.89 -7.76
CA ALA A 87 -11.79 18.31 -6.49
C ALA A 87 -10.89 18.74 -5.31
N GLN A 88 -9.56 18.74 -5.50
CA GLN A 88 -8.61 19.24 -4.50
C GLN A 88 -8.84 20.71 -4.18
N LYS A 89 -9.01 21.58 -5.19
CA LYS A 89 -9.30 23.00 -4.97
C LYS A 89 -10.64 23.22 -4.29
N MET A 90 -11.68 22.48 -4.68
CA MET A 90 -12.99 22.55 -4.06
C MET A 90 -12.89 22.19 -2.57
N MET A 91 -12.22 21.10 -2.22
CA MET A 91 -12.12 20.64 -0.83
C MET A 91 -11.18 21.50 0.01
N LYS A 92 -9.92 21.67 -0.42
CA LYS A 92 -8.89 22.36 0.37
C LYS A 92 -9.03 23.88 0.29
N GLY A 93 -9.34 24.43 -0.88
CA GLY A 93 -9.46 25.87 -1.11
C GLY A 93 -10.86 26.42 -0.85
N GLY A 94 -11.91 25.66 -1.20
CA GLY A 94 -13.31 26.06 -1.01
C GLY A 94 -13.86 25.70 0.36
N PHE A 95 -14.09 24.41 0.61
CA PHE A 95 -14.63 23.92 1.88
C PHE A 95 -13.64 24.01 3.04
N ARG A 96 -12.35 24.29 2.76
CA ARG A 96 -11.27 24.39 3.75
C ARG A 96 -11.08 23.10 4.55
N SER A 97 -11.22 21.97 3.88
CA SER A 97 -11.19 20.64 4.46
C SER A 97 -10.11 19.78 3.80
N ASN A 98 -9.44 18.97 4.61
CA ASN A 98 -8.54 17.92 4.13
C ASN A 98 -9.24 16.56 3.99
N ALA A 99 -10.57 16.49 4.17
CA ALA A 99 -11.36 15.27 4.04
C ALA A 99 -11.58 14.86 2.58
N ILE A 100 -10.47 14.67 1.86
CA ILE A 100 -10.42 14.17 0.50
C ILE A 100 -9.30 13.14 0.41
N ASP A 101 -9.62 11.91 0.00
CA ASP A 101 -8.63 10.85 -0.20
C ASP A 101 -9.11 9.93 -1.34
N PRO A 102 -8.22 9.45 -2.23
CA PRO A 102 -8.62 8.63 -3.37
C PRO A 102 -8.62 7.14 -3.05
N ASN A 103 -9.29 6.35 -3.89
CA ASN A 103 -9.09 4.88 -3.91
C ASN A 103 -7.62 4.45 -4.06
N ALA A 104 -6.75 5.29 -4.64
CA ALA A 104 -5.31 5.06 -4.72
C ALA A 104 -4.63 4.92 -3.35
N ARG A 105 -5.27 5.35 -2.25
CA ARG A 105 -4.86 5.02 -0.87
C ARG A 105 -4.71 3.52 -0.65
N HIS A 106 -5.60 2.73 -1.23
CA HIS A 106 -5.60 1.27 -1.13
C HIS A 106 -4.63 0.60 -2.11
N CYS A 107 -3.86 1.38 -2.88
CA CYS A 107 -2.99 0.88 -3.93
C CYS A 107 -1.55 1.37 -3.75
N MET A 108 -1.32 2.69 -3.87
CA MET A 108 0.03 3.24 -4.01
C MET A 108 0.56 3.92 -2.74
N ALA A 109 -0.24 4.05 -1.68
CA ALA A 109 0.15 4.83 -0.50
C ALA A 109 1.45 4.35 0.16
N SER A 110 1.67 3.04 0.27
CA SER A 110 2.90 2.48 0.83
C SER A 110 4.11 2.82 -0.04
N ALA A 111 3.98 2.70 -1.37
CA ALA A 111 5.05 3.07 -2.31
C ALA A 111 5.37 4.57 -2.23
N VAL A 112 4.36 5.45 -2.21
CA VAL A 112 4.56 6.91 -2.09
C VAL A 112 5.33 7.26 -0.82
N VAL A 113 4.93 6.67 0.32
CA VAL A 113 5.61 6.93 1.60
C VAL A 113 7.06 6.45 1.55
N ASP A 114 7.32 5.26 1.01
CA ASP A 114 8.67 4.73 0.85
C ASP A 114 9.54 5.59 -0.09
N PHE A 115 9.02 6.02 -1.24
CA PHE A 115 9.71 6.93 -2.14
C PHE A 115 10.10 8.25 -1.44
N TYR A 116 9.20 8.83 -0.65
CA TYR A 116 9.54 10.01 0.16
C TYR A 116 10.56 9.72 1.26
N GLN A 117 10.51 8.56 1.90
CA GLN A 117 11.46 8.19 2.96
C GLN A 117 12.86 7.90 2.41
N THR A 118 12.94 7.29 1.22
CA THR A 118 14.19 6.83 0.61
C THR A 118 14.83 7.87 -0.31
N PHE A 119 14.03 8.60 -1.09
CA PHE A 119 14.51 9.53 -2.12
C PHE A 119 14.04 10.98 -1.93
N GLY A 120 13.08 11.24 -1.04
CA GLY A 120 12.52 12.58 -0.83
C GLY A 120 11.61 13.08 -1.96
N ILE A 121 11.35 12.24 -2.97
CA ILE A 121 10.49 12.52 -4.12
C ILE A 121 9.75 11.25 -4.52
N ASP A 122 8.53 11.40 -5.03
CA ASP A 122 7.66 10.30 -5.45
C ASP A 122 7.99 9.82 -6.88
N GLU A 123 7.46 8.64 -7.21
CA GLU A 123 7.54 7.91 -8.48
C GLU A 123 8.89 7.21 -8.80
N PRO A 124 8.87 6.14 -9.65
CA PRO A 124 10.08 5.42 -10.03
C PRO A 124 11.11 6.29 -10.78
N SER A 125 12.40 6.02 -10.54
CA SER A 125 13.51 6.69 -11.25
C SER A 125 13.80 6.10 -12.65
N GLY A 126 13.36 4.87 -12.91
CA GLY A 126 13.54 4.17 -14.19
C GLY A 126 12.35 4.34 -15.15
N CYS A 127 12.35 3.56 -16.23
CA CYS A 127 11.27 3.55 -17.20
C CYS A 127 11.10 2.17 -17.87
N TYR A 128 10.11 2.00 -18.74
CA TYR A 128 9.85 0.68 -19.33
C TYR A 128 10.93 0.18 -20.28
N ASP A 129 11.84 1.04 -20.74
CA ASP A 129 12.95 0.64 -21.62
C ASP A 129 13.99 -0.20 -20.86
N ASP A 130 13.99 -0.15 -19.52
CA ASP A 130 14.81 -0.99 -18.66
C ASP A 130 14.50 -2.49 -18.87
N ILE A 131 13.28 -2.83 -19.32
CA ILE A 131 12.87 -4.21 -19.59
C ILE A 131 13.72 -4.82 -20.71
N GLU A 132 14.04 -4.08 -21.76
CA GLU A 132 14.86 -4.60 -22.86
C GLU A 132 16.36 -4.59 -22.55
N LEU A 133 16.79 -3.87 -21.52
CA LEU A 133 18.20 -3.73 -21.13
C LEU A 133 18.61 -4.71 -20.02
N THR A 134 17.67 -5.17 -19.21
CA THR A 134 17.98 -6.02 -18.06
C THR A 134 18.38 -7.44 -18.46
N ASP A 135 19.19 -8.06 -17.60
CA ASP A 135 19.54 -9.48 -17.64
C ASP A 135 18.75 -10.29 -16.61
N THR A 136 18.14 -9.64 -15.62
CA THR A 136 17.35 -10.32 -14.59
C THR A 136 16.08 -9.55 -14.27
N VAL A 137 14.96 -10.25 -14.20
CA VAL A 137 13.67 -9.72 -13.73
C VAL A 137 13.27 -10.46 -12.47
N VAL A 138 13.09 -9.73 -11.37
CA VAL A 138 12.59 -10.28 -10.11
C VAL A 138 11.19 -9.74 -9.85
N SER A 139 10.20 -10.61 -9.88
CA SER A 139 8.81 -10.29 -9.53
C SER A 139 8.59 -10.55 -8.04
N TRP A 140 8.49 -9.47 -7.25
CA TRP A 140 8.14 -9.51 -5.83
C TRP A 140 6.62 -9.45 -5.65
N GLY A 141 5.95 -10.61 -5.70
CA GLY A 141 4.50 -10.75 -5.54
C GLY A 141 3.67 -10.27 -6.75
N SER A 142 4.32 -9.86 -7.84
CA SER A 142 3.64 -9.25 -8.99
C SER A 142 3.11 -10.31 -9.97
N ASN A 143 1.78 -10.47 -10.01
CA ASN A 143 1.13 -11.22 -11.10
C ASN A 143 1.06 -10.36 -12.39
N MET A 144 2.22 -10.05 -12.97
CA MET A 144 2.36 -9.21 -14.16
C MET A 144 1.58 -9.75 -15.35
N ALA A 145 1.51 -11.08 -15.51
CA ALA A 145 0.82 -11.74 -16.62
C ALA A 145 -0.66 -11.33 -16.74
N GLU A 146 -1.33 -11.09 -15.61
CA GLU A 146 -2.76 -10.76 -15.58
C GLU A 146 -3.04 -9.29 -15.26
N MET A 147 -2.20 -8.67 -14.44
CA MET A 147 -2.39 -7.29 -13.93
C MET A 147 -1.68 -6.26 -14.80
N HIS A 148 -0.53 -6.60 -15.41
CA HIS A 148 0.23 -5.72 -16.31
C HIS A 148 0.62 -6.43 -17.64
N PRO A 149 -0.34 -6.95 -18.42
CA PRO A 149 -0.03 -7.94 -19.46
C PRO A 149 0.88 -7.42 -20.59
N ILE A 150 0.86 -6.11 -20.86
CA ILE A 150 1.72 -5.51 -21.89
C ILE A 150 3.18 -5.43 -21.42
N LEU A 151 3.41 -5.10 -20.15
CA LEU A 151 4.75 -5.13 -19.58
C LEU A 151 5.25 -6.57 -19.50
N TRP A 152 4.38 -7.50 -19.11
CA TRP A 152 4.72 -8.93 -19.12
C TRP A 152 5.04 -9.45 -20.53
N SER A 153 4.34 -8.98 -21.55
CA SER A 153 4.68 -9.32 -22.94
C SER A 153 6.08 -8.85 -23.32
N ARG A 154 6.53 -7.67 -22.84
CA ARG A 154 7.90 -7.18 -23.08
C ARG A 154 8.94 -8.00 -22.30
N VAL A 155 8.65 -8.36 -21.04
CA VAL A 155 9.50 -9.27 -20.24
C VAL A 155 9.61 -10.63 -20.93
N THR A 156 8.50 -11.15 -21.44
CA THR A 156 8.45 -12.43 -22.18
C THR A 156 9.30 -12.34 -23.45
N ASP A 157 9.18 -11.27 -24.23
CA ASP A 157 9.99 -11.04 -25.42
C ASP A 157 11.49 -10.99 -25.09
N ARG A 158 11.87 -10.24 -24.05
CA ARG A 158 13.26 -10.17 -23.57
C ARG A 158 13.79 -11.54 -23.14
N LYS A 159 13.03 -12.29 -22.34
CA LYS A 159 13.42 -13.62 -21.85
C LYS A 159 13.53 -14.63 -23.00
N LEU A 160 12.57 -14.67 -23.92
CA LEU A 160 12.57 -15.66 -25.01
C LEU A 160 13.56 -15.34 -26.13
N SER A 161 13.93 -14.07 -26.30
CA SER A 161 14.95 -13.66 -27.28
C SER A 161 16.38 -13.96 -26.84
N ASP A 162 16.63 -14.08 -25.54
CA ASP A 162 17.96 -14.40 -24.98
C ASP A 162 17.82 -15.26 -23.71
N PRO A 163 17.33 -16.51 -23.83
CA PRO A 163 16.93 -17.33 -22.68
C PRO A 163 18.09 -17.83 -21.83
N ASP A 164 19.31 -17.87 -22.40
CA ASP A 164 20.53 -18.29 -21.71
C ASP A 164 21.07 -17.18 -20.80
N ARG A 165 20.92 -15.91 -21.22
CA ARG A 165 21.38 -14.74 -20.46
C ARG A 165 20.32 -14.21 -19.50
N VAL A 166 19.07 -14.10 -19.96
CA VAL A 166 18.01 -13.42 -19.20
C VAL A 166 17.38 -14.37 -18.19
N ARG A 167 17.27 -13.97 -16.93
CA ARG A 167 16.61 -14.74 -15.88
C ARG A 167 15.33 -14.07 -15.38
N VAL A 168 14.31 -14.89 -15.13
CA VAL A 168 13.06 -14.47 -14.51
C VAL A 168 12.88 -15.21 -13.19
N ILE A 169 12.83 -14.47 -12.09
CA ILE A 169 12.56 -14.99 -10.75
C ILE A 169 11.17 -14.52 -10.35
N ASN A 170 10.26 -15.45 -10.06
CA ASN A 170 8.93 -15.14 -9.57
C ASN A 170 8.77 -15.52 -8.11
N MET A 171 8.55 -14.52 -7.26
CA MET A 171 8.29 -14.70 -5.85
C MET A 171 6.81 -14.39 -5.59
N SER A 172 6.07 -15.30 -4.97
CA SER A 172 4.64 -15.10 -4.71
C SER A 172 4.17 -15.89 -3.50
N THR A 173 2.97 -15.60 -3.00
CA THR A 173 2.32 -16.41 -1.96
C THR A 173 1.48 -17.55 -2.55
N TYR A 174 1.34 -17.58 -3.88
CA TYR A 174 0.66 -18.64 -4.62
C TYR A 174 1.14 -18.68 -6.08
N ARG A 175 1.06 -19.85 -6.72
CA ARG A 175 1.38 -20.00 -8.14
C ARG A 175 0.34 -19.30 -9.03
N HIS A 176 0.81 -18.58 -10.05
CA HIS A 176 -0.03 -17.87 -11.02
C HIS A 176 0.68 -17.75 -12.38
N ARG A 177 0.07 -17.12 -13.39
CA ARG A 177 0.58 -17.13 -14.78
C ARG A 177 1.97 -16.51 -14.98
N THR A 178 2.44 -15.62 -14.11
CA THR A 178 3.86 -15.18 -14.13
C THR A 178 4.82 -16.36 -13.89
N SER A 179 4.42 -17.35 -13.09
CA SER A 179 5.23 -18.54 -12.78
C SER A 179 5.52 -19.40 -14.00
N ASP A 180 4.69 -19.34 -15.05
CA ASP A 180 4.83 -20.21 -16.22
C ASP A 180 6.03 -19.84 -17.10
N LEU A 181 6.61 -18.64 -16.94
CA LEU A 181 7.84 -18.20 -17.61
C LEU A 181 9.07 -18.20 -16.68
N ALA A 182 8.86 -18.30 -15.37
CA ALA A 182 9.93 -18.10 -14.40
C ALA A 182 10.98 -19.22 -14.49
N ASP A 183 12.26 -18.85 -14.48
CA ASP A 183 13.37 -19.78 -14.29
C ASP A 183 13.40 -20.30 -12.85
N ILE A 184 13.06 -19.43 -11.88
CA ILE A 184 13.00 -19.73 -10.46
C ILE A 184 11.65 -19.28 -9.92
N GLU A 185 10.92 -20.20 -9.30
CA GLU A 185 9.69 -19.94 -8.55
C GLU A 185 9.98 -20.05 -7.06
N ILE A 186 9.60 -19.04 -6.29
CA ILE A 186 9.66 -19.06 -4.83
C ILE A 186 8.26 -18.77 -4.30
N ILE A 187 7.64 -19.80 -3.71
CA ILE A 187 6.38 -19.63 -3.00
C ILE A 187 6.69 -19.39 -1.52
N PHE A 188 6.24 -18.27 -0.97
CA PHE A 188 6.57 -17.86 0.38
C PHE A 188 5.35 -17.59 1.26
N THR A 189 5.51 -17.75 2.57
CA THR A 189 4.49 -17.46 3.58
C THR A 189 4.21 -15.96 3.62
N PRO A 190 2.93 -15.50 3.60
CA PRO A 190 2.60 -14.08 3.61
C PRO A 190 3.31 -13.28 4.72
N ASN A 191 3.69 -12.04 4.40
CA ASN A 191 4.40 -11.09 5.27
C ASN A 191 5.85 -11.46 5.65
N THR A 192 6.44 -12.49 5.04
CA THR A 192 7.84 -12.88 5.30
C THR A 192 8.81 -12.38 4.23
N ASP A 193 8.31 -11.67 3.21
CA ASP A 193 9.09 -10.95 2.21
C ASP A 193 10.06 -9.93 2.83
N LEU A 194 9.67 -9.29 3.94
CA LEU A 194 10.56 -8.41 4.71
C LEU A 194 11.82 -9.14 5.21
N ALA A 195 11.66 -10.37 5.70
CA ALA A 195 12.78 -11.19 6.14
C ALA A 195 13.68 -11.59 4.97
N MET A 196 13.08 -11.85 3.80
CA MET A 196 13.81 -12.18 2.57
C MET A 196 14.62 -10.98 2.04
N TRP A 197 14.06 -9.77 2.06
CA TRP A 197 14.81 -8.55 1.73
C TRP A 197 16.02 -8.34 2.66
N ASN A 198 15.83 -8.52 3.96
CA ASN A 198 16.92 -8.43 4.93
C ASN A 198 17.94 -9.57 4.78
N TYR A 199 17.52 -10.78 4.37
CA TYR A 199 18.43 -11.87 4.03
C TYR A 199 19.31 -11.50 2.85
N ILE A 200 18.74 -10.97 1.75
CA ILE A 200 19.52 -10.54 0.58
C ILE A 200 20.52 -9.45 0.99
N ALA A 201 20.10 -8.46 1.78
CA ALA A 201 20.99 -7.42 2.29
C ALA A 201 22.11 -8.02 3.17
N ARG A 202 21.79 -8.98 4.03
CA ARG A 202 22.77 -9.70 4.85
C ARG A 202 23.77 -10.45 3.98
N GLU A 203 23.32 -11.16 2.94
CA GLU A 203 24.20 -11.90 2.03
C GLU A 203 25.16 -10.98 1.29
N ILE A 204 24.71 -9.79 0.86
CA ILE A 204 25.57 -8.77 0.26
C ILE A 204 26.58 -8.26 1.30
N VAL A 205 26.15 -7.95 2.52
CA VAL A 205 26.99 -7.29 3.52
C VAL A 205 28.01 -8.23 4.18
N TYR A 206 27.62 -9.46 4.49
CA TYR A 206 28.44 -10.40 5.24
C TYR A 206 29.18 -11.39 4.34
N ASN A 207 28.54 -11.89 3.28
CA ASN A 207 29.06 -13.00 2.49
C ASN A 207 29.60 -12.56 1.12
N ASN A 208 29.13 -11.44 0.58
CA ASN A 208 29.53 -10.90 -0.72
C ASN A 208 29.90 -9.41 -0.65
N PRO A 209 30.78 -8.98 0.28
CA PRO A 209 31.08 -7.55 0.48
C PRO A 209 31.73 -6.88 -0.75
N ASP A 210 32.32 -7.68 -1.65
CA ASP A 210 32.87 -7.20 -2.92
C ASP A 210 31.79 -6.81 -3.94
N ALA A 211 30.54 -7.22 -3.74
CA ALA A 211 29.39 -6.79 -4.55
C ALA A 211 28.89 -5.38 -4.18
N ILE A 212 29.40 -4.79 -3.08
CA ILE A 212 29.02 -3.45 -2.65
C ILE A 212 29.80 -2.41 -3.47
N ASP A 213 29.08 -1.52 -4.16
CA ASP A 213 29.67 -0.30 -4.70
C ASP A 213 29.92 0.70 -3.55
N TRP A 214 31.11 0.58 -2.95
CA TRP A 214 31.53 1.41 -1.82
C TRP A 214 31.63 2.89 -2.17
N ASP A 215 31.93 3.22 -3.42
CA ASP A 215 32.04 4.59 -3.88
C ASP A 215 30.67 5.24 -3.96
N PHE A 216 29.69 4.53 -4.53
CA PHE A 216 28.31 4.97 -4.55
C PHE A 216 27.74 5.12 -3.15
N LEU A 217 27.93 4.09 -2.29
CA LEU A 217 27.41 4.07 -0.93
C LEU A 217 27.94 5.27 -0.11
N LYS A 218 29.27 5.49 -0.10
CA LYS A 218 29.88 6.60 0.66
C LYS A 218 29.46 7.99 0.20
N LYS A 219 29.09 8.14 -1.08
CA LYS A 219 28.74 9.45 -1.68
C LYS A 219 27.25 9.75 -1.62
N ASN A 220 26.40 8.72 -1.68
CA ASN A 220 24.98 8.89 -1.99
C ASN A 220 24.02 8.25 -0.97
N ILE A 221 24.51 7.40 -0.05
CA ILE A 221 23.66 6.64 0.87
C ILE A 221 23.95 7.03 2.32
N ILE A 222 22.88 7.29 3.07
CA ILE A 222 22.89 7.28 4.53
C ILE A 222 22.15 6.02 5.01
N PHE A 223 22.54 5.50 6.19
CA PHE A 223 21.77 4.44 6.84
C PHE A 223 20.89 5.06 7.91
N ALA A 224 19.67 4.57 8.03
CA ALA A 224 18.75 5.07 9.02
C ALA A 224 17.90 3.95 9.61
N ALA A 225 17.37 4.19 10.82
CA ALA A 225 16.43 3.31 11.46
C ALA A 225 15.16 4.07 11.89
N SER A 226 14.09 3.29 12.09
CA SER A 226 12.76 3.75 12.48
C SER A 226 12.26 2.94 13.69
N PRO A 227 11.35 3.47 14.53
CA PRO A 227 10.77 2.70 15.61
C PRO A 227 9.98 1.51 15.08
N VAL A 228 10.01 0.40 15.81
CA VAL A 228 9.14 -0.76 15.57
C VAL A 228 7.75 -0.54 16.19
N ASN A 229 6.76 -1.30 15.70
CA ASN A 229 5.34 -1.16 16.01
C ASN A 229 4.80 0.27 15.85
N MET A 230 4.80 0.77 14.62
CA MET A 230 4.22 2.08 14.27
C MET A 230 2.67 2.02 14.21
N GLY A 231 2.11 0.80 14.08
CA GLY A 231 0.69 0.43 14.06
C GLY A 231 -0.17 1.15 13.03
N TYR A 232 -1.49 1.06 13.20
CA TYR A 232 -2.46 1.36 12.14
C TYR A 232 -3.12 2.74 12.24
N GLY A 233 -2.44 3.70 12.88
CA GLY A 233 -3.00 5.05 13.08
C GLY A 233 -4.18 5.11 14.07
N MET A 234 -4.26 4.13 14.98
CA MET A 234 -5.24 4.10 16.06
C MET A 234 -5.09 5.30 17.00
N ARG A 235 -6.19 5.65 17.69
CA ARG A 235 -6.21 6.80 18.59
C ARG A 235 -5.48 6.48 19.87
N ARG A 236 -4.53 7.33 20.22
CA ARG A 236 -3.70 7.14 21.42
C ARG A 236 -4.36 7.72 22.65
N ALA A 237 -4.02 7.16 23.80
CA ALA A 237 -4.44 7.69 25.09
C ALA A 237 -4.07 9.18 25.20
N GLY A 238 -5.03 10.00 25.67
CA GLY A 238 -4.86 11.44 25.81
C GLY A 238 -5.16 12.27 24.55
N GLU A 239 -5.39 11.65 23.39
CA GLU A 239 -5.85 12.40 22.22
C GLU A 239 -7.27 12.94 22.44
N LYS A 240 -7.53 14.18 21.99
CA LYS A 240 -8.85 14.83 22.09
C LYS A 240 -10.01 13.95 21.56
N SER A 241 -9.72 13.10 20.57
CA SER A 241 -10.74 12.24 19.94
C SER A 241 -11.22 11.08 20.82
N VAL A 242 -10.45 10.70 21.84
CA VAL A 242 -10.79 9.66 22.84
C VAL A 242 -11.01 10.26 24.24
N LEU A 243 -11.28 11.56 24.32
CA LEU A 243 -11.59 12.23 25.59
C LEU A 243 -13.03 12.80 25.55
N PRO A 244 -13.76 12.77 26.69
CA PRO A 244 -13.40 12.13 27.95
C PRO A 244 -13.49 10.59 27.87
N VAL A 245 -12.72 9.90 28.69
CA VAL A 245 -12.91 8.47 28.99
C VAL A 245 -13.99 8.36 30.06
N ARG A 246 -14.98 7.49 29.85
CA ARG A 246 -16.11 7.28 30.74
C ARG A 246 -15.94 5.98 31.53
N GLU A 247 -16.66 5.83 32.64
CA GLU A 247 -16.56 4.65 33.52
C GLU A 247 -16.95 3.34 32.82
N ASP A 248 -17.82 3.41 31.80
CA ASP A 248 -18.22 2.26 30.98
C ASP A 248 -17.15 1.82 29.97
N GLY A 249 -15.97 2.46 29.95
CA GLY A 249 -14.88 2.19 29.02
C GLY A 249 -15.02 2.87 27.66
N SER A 250 -16.12 3.57 27.39
CA SER A 250 -16.27 4.39 26.18
C SER A 250 -15.42 5.65 26.27
N ALA A 251 -14.97 6.18 25.12
CA ALA A 251 -14.08 7.34 25.11
C ALA A 251 -14.34 8.25 23.92
N GLY A 252 -14.53 9.56 24.16
CA GLY A 252 -14.87 10.52 23.11
C GLY A 252 -16.12 10.09 22.33
N LYS A 253 -15.98 9.85 21.02
CA LYS A 253 -17.08 9.35 20.17
C LYS A 253 -17.16 7.82 20.06
N TYR A 254 -16.19 7.11 20.63
CA TYR A 254 -16.07 5.66 20.51
C TYR A 254 -16.77 4.97 21.67
N THR A 255 -17.48 3.89 21.36
CA THR A 255 -18.10 2.97 22.31
C THR A 255 -17.02 2.17 23.06
N ALA A 256 -17.40 1.53 24.17
CA ALA A 256 -16.48 0.68 24.94
C ALA A 256 -15.87 -0.46 24.09
N LYS A 257 -16.65 -1.05 23.19
CA LYS A 257 -16.20 -2.11 22.27
C LYS A 257 -15.21 -1.60 21.21
N GLU A 258 -15.43 -0.39 20.69
CA GLU A 258 -14.47 0.24 19.79
C GLU A 258 -13.17 0.59 20.53
N MET A 259 -13.25 1.01 21.79
CA MET A 259 -12.08 1.26 22.63
C MET A 259 -11.31 -0.01 22.97
N GLU A 260 -11.99 -1.14 23.20
CA GLU A 260 -11.34 -2.46 23.35
C GLU A 260 -10.47 -2.79 22.14
N THR A 261 -11.00 -2.59 20.93
CA THR A 261 -10.25 -2.81 19.67
C THR A 261 -9.07 -1.85 19.57
N ILE A 262 -9.27 -0.56 19.84
CA ILE A 262 -8.19 0.44 19.83
C ILE A 262 -7.07 0.01 20.79
N ASN A 263 -7.42 -0.39 22.02
CA ASN A 263 -6.44 -0.77 23.03
C ASN A 263 -5.69 -2.06 22.68
N HIS A 264 -6.37 -3.04 22.08
CA HIS A 264 -5.74 -4.26 21.58
C HIS A 264 -4.66 -3.95 20.54
N GLU A 265 -4.96 -3.10 19.56
CA GLU A 265 -4.03 -2.72 18.50
C GLU A 265 -2.86 -1.83 18.97
N MET A 266 -2.93 -1.30 20.20
CA MET A 266 -1.85 -0.51 20.79
C MET A 266 -0.71 -1.37 21.34
N VAL A 267 -0.89 -2.69 21.48
CA VAL A 267 0.15 -3.59 22.00
C VAL A 267 0.22 -4.84 21.13
N HIS A 268 1.41 -5.13 20.61
CA HIS A 268 1.68 -6.35 19.87
C HIS A 268 2.53 -7.29 20.71
N LYS A 269 2.12 -8.55 20.84
CA LYS A 269 2.90 -9.57 21.55
C LYS A 269 3.88 -10.21 20.58
N VAL A 270 5.17 -10.09 20.87
CA VAL A 270 6.24 -10.59 20.00
C VAL A 270 6.18 -12.11 19.90
N SER A 271 6.03 -12.61 18.68
CA SER A 271 5.98 -14.04 18.36
C SER A 271 7.38 -14.67 18.28
N ALA A 272 7.44 -16.00 18.36
CA ALA A 272 8.68 -16.75 18.16
C ALA A 272 9.30 -16.52 16.77
N ASP A 273 8.47 -16.29 15.75
CA ASP A 273 8.92 -16.15 14.37
C ASP A 273 9.56 -14.78 14.11
N GLU A 274 9.08 -13.70 14.74
CA GLU A 274 9.64 -12.35 14.55
C GLU A 274 10.70 -11.96 15.59
N ALA A 275 10.75 -12.66 16.73
CA ALA A 275 11.68 -12.35 17.82
C ALA A 275 13.15 -12.27 17.37
N PRO A 276 13.68 -13.17 16.51
CA PRO A 276 15.05 -13.04 16.03
C PRO A 276 15.30 -11.73 15.27
N ALA A 277 14.38 -11.33 14.38
CA ALA A 277 14.48 -10.07 13.64
C ALA A 277 14.38 -8.83 14.55
N LEU A 278 13.61 -8.92 15.64
CA LEU A 278 13.45 -7.82 16.61
C LEU A 278 14.52 -7.78 17.70
N ALA A 279 15.43 -8.75 17.76
CA ALA A 279 16.46 -8.83 18.80
C ALA A 279 17.38 -7.59 18.82
N ALA A 280 17.70 -7.03 17.66
CA ALA A 280 18.49 -5.81 17.54
C ALA A 280 17.79 -4.57 18.13
N TYR A 281 16.47 -4.61 18.25
CA TYR A 281 15.65 -3.59 18.93
C TYR A 281 15.46 -3.88 20.43
N GLY A 282 16.02 -4.98 20.94
CA GLY A 282 15.98 -5.37 22.34
C GLY A 282 14.74 -6.19 22.75
N TYR A 283 13.93 -6.65 21.79
CA TYR A 283 12.75 -7.47 22.06
C TYR A 283 13.06 -8.98 22.05
N LYS A 284 12.26 -9.74 22.79
CA LYS A 284 12.27 -11.20 22.87
C LYS A 284 10.87 -11.74 22.68
N GLU A 285 10.75 -13.03 22.37
CA GLU A 285 9.45 -13.73 22.32
C GLU A 285 8.68 -13.50 23.63
N GLY A 286 7.39 -13.18 23.48
CA GLY A 286 6.47 -12.94 24.59
C GLY A 286 6.43 -11.50 25.10
N ASP A 287 7.43 -10.67 24.76
CA ASP A 287 7.46 -9.26 25.11
C ASP A 287 6.27 -8.50 24.51
N ASP A 288 5.80 -7.50 25.25
CA ASP A 288 4.76 -6.57 24.78
C ASP A 288 5.43 -5.38 24.09
N MET A 289 5.30 -5.31 22.77
CA MET A 289 5.75 -4.19 21.97
C MET A 289 4.63 -3.16 21.88
N VAL A 290 4.77 -2.04 22.58
CA VAL A 290 3.77 -0.95 22.58
C VAL A 290 3.89 -0.10 21.31
N ASN A 291 2.74 0.25 20.74
CA ASN A 291 2.63 1.12 19.58
C ASN A 291 3.28 2.48 19.86
N LYS A 292 4.18 2.90 18.98
CA LYS A 292 4.82 4.22 19.04
C LYS A 292 4.38 5.10 17.89
N PRO A 293 4.15 6.41 18.11
CA PRO A 293 3.98 7.34 17.01
C PRO A 293 5.25 7.39 16.19
N ALA A 294 5.14 7.01 14.92
CA ALA A 294 6.17 7.24 13.92
C ALA A 294 5.58 8.01 12.76
N GLY A 295 6.28 9.06 12.34
CA GLY A 295 6.02 9.73 11.07
C GLY A 295 7.15 9.42 10.08
N LEU A 296 7.39 10.30 9.12
CA LEU A 296 8.55 10.22 8.21
C LEU A 296 9.91 10.47 8.91
N LYS A 297 9.95 10.43 10.26
CA LYS A 297 11.16 10.68 11.04
C LYS A 297 11.96 9.39 11.15
N HIS A 298 13.17 9.43 10.63
CA HIS A 298 14.20 8.42 10.81
C HIS A 298 15.35 9.01 11.64
N TRP A 299 16.20 8.17 12.22
CA TRP A 299 17.49 8.60 12.76
C TRP A 299 18.62 7.93 12.00
N GLU A 300 19.67 8.68 11.72
CA GLU A 300 20.86 8.15 11.06
C GLU A 300 21.57 7.15 11.98
N ILE A 301 22.04 6.06 11.38
CA ILE A 301 22.87 5.03 12.02
C ILE A 301 24.12 4.82 11.19
N SER A 302 25.17 4.30 11.80
CA SER A 302 26.37 3.89 11.08
C SER A 302 26.13 2.59 10.29
N PHE A 303 26.97 2.34 9.28
CA PHE A 303 26.96 1.06 8.56
C PHE A 303 27.21 -0.15 9.49
N GLU A 304 28.04 0.02 10.52
CA GLU A 304 28.28 -1.03 11.53
C GLU A 304 27.08 -1.28 12.44
N GLU A 305 26.24 -0.26 12.70
CA GLU A 305 24.97 -0.47 13.37
C GLU A 305 23.96 -1.14 12.44
N TYR A 306 23.88 -0.73 11.17
CA TYR A 306 23.03 -1.37 10.17
C TYR A 306 23.30 -2.87 10.06
N LYS A 307 24.58 -3.28 10.06
CA LYS A 307 25.01 -4.69 10.09
C LYS A 307 24.36 -5.49 11.22
N LYS A 308 24.26 -4.93 12.43
CA LYS A 308 23.63 -5.61 13.58
C LYS A 308 22.15 -5.91 13.35
N PHE A 309 21.44 -5.08 12.59
CA PHE A 309 20.05 -5.35 12.22
C PHE A 309 19.91 -6.45 11.17
N LEU A 310 20.95 -6.67 10.36
CA LEU A 310 20.98 -7.74 9.36
C LEU A 310 21.42 -9.09 9.94
N GLU A 311 22.27 -9.10 10.97
CA GLU A 311 22.85 -10.31 11.56
C GLU A 311 21.86 -11.48 11.79
N PRO A 312 20.64 -11.26 12.33
CA PRO A 312 19.69 -12.34 12.60
C PRO A 312 19.11 -13.00 11.35
N HIS A 313 19.19 -12.35 10.19
CA HIS A 313 18.52 -12.76 8.95
C HIS A 313 19.30 -13.84 8.21
N THR A 314 19.67 -14.95 8.86
CA THR A 314 20.40 -16.05 8.23
C THR A 314 19.49 -16.88 7.32
N LEU A 315 20.09 -17.73 6.46
CA LEU A 315 19.32 -18.65 5.60
C LEU A 315 18.43 -19.57 6.44
N GLU A 316 18.96 -20.13 7.53
CA GLU A 316 18.22 -21.05 8.39
C GLU A 316 17.01 -20.38 9.05
N TYR A 317 17.16 -19.12 9.48
CA TYR A 317 16.06 -18.38 10.08
C TYR A 317 15.02 -17.99 9.02
N VAL A 318 15.45 -17.36 7.94
CA VAL A 318 14.54 -16.82 6.93
C VAL A 318 13.84 -17.93 6.16
N ALA A 319 14.53 -18.98 5.71
CA ALA A 319 13.89 -20.10 5.03
C ALA A 319 12.86 -20.82 5.93
N LYS A 320 13.15 -20.95 7.23
CA LYS A 320 12.23 -21.58 8.20
C LYS A 320 10.89 -20.84 8.28
N ILE A 321 10.91 -19.50 8.36
CA ILE A 321 9.68 -18.70 8.50
C ILE A 321 9.04 -18.42 7.14
N SER A 322 9.83 -18.35 6.06
CA SER A 322 9.36 -17.92 4.75
C SER A 322 8.87 -19.03 3.85
N LYS A 323 9.22 -20.30 4.07
CA LYS A 323 8.79 -21.38 3.17
C LYS A 323 7.26 -21.38 2.99
N GLY A 324 6.80 -21.36 1.74
CA GLY A 324 5.38 -21.40 1.40
C GLY A 324 4.81 -22.82 1.45
N ASP A 325 5.66 -23.82 1.22
CA ASP A 325 5.35 -25.23 1.45
C ASP A 325 6.10 -25.72 2.71
N PRO A 326 5.40 -26.11 3.79
CA PRO A 326 6.03 -26.65 4.98
C PRO A 326 6.88 -27.92 4.74
N ASP A 327 6.64 -28.65 3.65
CA ASP A 327 7.33 -29.90 3.31
C ASP A 327 8.52 -29.69 2.36
N GLU A 328 8.73 -28.47 1.85
CA GLU A 328 9.87 -28.12 1.00
C GLU A 328 11.20 -28.18 1.79
N ASP A 329 12.21 -28.85 1.20
CA ASP A 329 13.56 -28.88 1.77
C ASP A 329 14.23 -27.52 1.59
N ILE A 330 14.97 -27.09 2.61
CA ILE A 330 15.74 -25.84 2.61
C ILE A 330 17.09 -26.04 1.88
N LYS A 331 17.50 -27.30 1.64
CA LYS A 331 18.80 -27.68 1.06
C LYS A 331 18.90 -27.62 -0.45
#